data_AF-A0A0C9U0Y1-F1
#
_entry.id   AF-A0A0C9U0Y1-F1
#
_cell.length_a   1.000
_cell.length_b   1.000
_cell.length_c   1.000
_cell.angle_alpha   90.00
_cell.angle_beta   90.00
_cell.angle_gamma   90.00
#
_symmetry.space_group_name_H-M   'P 1'
#
loop_
_entity.id
_entity.type
_entity.pdbx_description
1 polymer ?
#
loop_
_entity_poly.entity_id
_entity_poly.type
_entity_poly.pdbx_seq_one_letter_code
_entity_poly.pdbx_strand_id
1 'polypeptide(L)' 'VVQLAKSQGLKVVASTGSDEKVEFVKSIGADIVFNYKTQSTAAVLEGLGAGIDLYWDNV' A
#
# COMPACT_ATOMS: atom_id res chain seq x y z
N VAL A 1 2.49 -9.04 5.61
CA VAL A 1 3.60 -8.71 4.69
C VAL A 1 4.18 -7.31 4.92
N VAL A 2 3.37 -6.28 5.22
CA VAL A 2 3.83 -4.87 5.41
C VAL A 2 5.06 -4.74 6.32
N GLN A 3 4.97 -5.18 7.59
CA GLN A 3 6.07 -5.02 8.54
C GLN A 3 7.34 -5.80 8.14
N LEU A 4 7.20 -6.93 7.44
CA LEU A 4 8.34 -7.70 6.92
C LEU A 4 9.02 -6.98 5.76
N ALA A 5 8.24 -6.36 4.86
CA ALA A 5 8.81 -5.54 3.78
C ALA A 5 9.48 -4.29 4.34
N LYS A 6 8.86 -3.63 5.33
CA LYS A 6 9.45 -2.48 6.03
C LYS A 6 10.73 -2.84 6.78
N SER A 7 10.80 -4.00 7.45
CA SER A 7 12.04 -4.43 8.14
C SER A 7 13.19 -4.72 7.18
N GLN A 8 12.91 -4.97 5.90
CA GLN A 8 13.90 -5.09 4.82
C GLN A 8 14.23 -3.74 4.15
N GLY A 9 13.72 -2.62 4.66
CA GLY A 9 14.00 -1.29 4.11
C GLY A 9 13.24 -0.97 2.82
N LEU A 10 12.22 -1.76 2.47
CA LEU A 10 11.44 -1.52 1.26
C LEU A 10 10.47 -0.35 1.45
N LYS A 11 10.17 0.33 0.33
CA LYS A 11 9.00 1.21 0.21
C LYS A 11 7.76 0.35 0.02
N VAL A 12 6.74 0.54 0.84
CA VAL A 12 5.52 -0.25 0.85
C VAL A 12 4.33 0.59 0.46
N VAL A 13 3.67 0.16 -0.60
CA VAL A 13 2.35 0.65 -1.03
C VAL A 13 1.32 -0.41 -0.64
N ALA A 14 0.24 -0.02 0.02
CA ALA A 14 -0.80 -0.93 0.47
C ALA A 14 -2.20 -0.39 0.13
N SER A 15 -3.08 -1.27 -0.33
CA SER A 15 -4.49 -0.95 -0.55
C SER A 15 -5.35 -1.68 0.48
N THR A 16 -6.36 -1.01 1.04
CA THR A 16 -7.30 -1.63 1.98
C THR A 16 -8.76 -1.29 1.63
N GLY A 17 -9.72 -1.98 2.25
CA GLY A 17 -11.14 -1.84 1.91
C GLY A 17 -11.96 -0.92 2.82
N SER A 18 -11.31 -0.12 3.68
CA SER A 18 -11.94 0.89 4.53
C SER A 18 -10.93 1.92 5.04
N ASP A 19 -11.39 3.13 5.34
CA ASP A 19 -10.52 4.22 5.82
C ASP A 19 -9.91 3.92 7.20
N GLU A 20 -10.63 3.21 8.07
CA GLU A 20 -10.09 2.70 9.34
C GLU A 20 -8.87 1.80 9.12
N LYS A 21 -8.94 0.89 8.13
CA LYS A 21 -7.82 0.02 7.78
C LYS A 21 -6.68 0.81 7.13
N VAL A 22 -6.98 1.90 6.41
CA VAL A 22 -5.94 2.81 5.90
C VAL A 22 -5.12 3.36 7.07
N GLU A 23 -5.77 3.91 8.10
CA GLU A 23 -5.08 4.47 9.26
C GLU A 23 -4.31 3.40 10.05
N PHE A 24 -4.89 2.22 10.24
CA PHE A 24 -4.18 1.10 10.85
C PHE A 24 -2.92 0.72 10.05
N VAL A 25 -3.02 0.55 8.74
CA VAL A 25 -1.88 0.12 7.92
C VAL A 25 -0.80 1.20 7.83
N LYS A 26 -1.15 2.49 7.86
CA LYS A 26 -0.19 3.58 8.04
C LYS A 26 0.54 3.47 9.38
N SER A 27 -0.19 3.21 10.47
CA SER A 27 0.39 3.12 11.81
C SER A 27 1.43 2.01 11.98
N ILE A 28 1.35 0.94 11.17
CA ILE A 28 2.33 -0.16 11.16
C ILE A 28 3.48 0.05 10.16
N GLY A 29 3.55 1.23 9.53
CA GLY A 29 4.73 1.71 8.79
C GLY A 29 4.65 1.67 7.26
N ALA A 30 3.49 1.41 6.65
CA ALA A 30 3.37 1.52 5.19
C ALA A 30 3.50 2.99 4.72
N ASP A 31 4.16 3.22 3.59
CA ASP A 31 4.50 4.57 3.11
C ASP A 31 3.34 5.23 2.35
N ILE A 32 2.63 4.43 1.54
CA ILE A 32 1.47 4.89 0.77
C ILE A 32 0.34 3.91 1.03
N VAL A 33 -0.77 4.41 1.56
CA VAL A 33 -1.93 3.58 1.91
C VAL A 33 -3.19 4.24 1.41
N PHE A 34 -4.04 3.49 0.72
CA PHE A 34 -5.27 4.01 0.13
C PHE A 34 -6.42 3.01 0.24
N ASN A 35 -7.64 3.53 0.21
CA ASN A 35 -8.84 2.71 0.20
C ASN A 35 -9.27 2.42 -1.26
N TYR A 36 -9.14 1.18 -1.71
CA TYR A 36 -9.43 0.82 -3.10
C TYR A 36 -10.93 0.90 -3.45
N LYS A 37 -11.81 1.05 -2.46
CA LYS A 37 -13.26 1.24 -2.70
C LYS A 37 -13.62 2.67 -3.04
N THR A 38 -12.77 3.63 -2.66
CA THR A 38 -13.02 5.07 -2.84
C THR A 38 -12.00 5.73 -3.75
N GLN A 39 -10.88 5.07 -4.01
CA GLN A 39 -9.79 5.55 -4.87
C GLN A 39 -9.46 4.51 -5.95
N SER A 40 -9.14 4.98 -7.16
CA SER A 40 -8.71 4.09 -8.26
C SER A 40 -7.29 3.57 -8.01
N THR A 41 -7.14 2.26 -7.89
CA THR A 41 -5.84 1.59 -7.78
C THR A 41 -4.92 1.96 -8.94
N ALA A 42 -5.43 1.95 -10.18
CA ALA A 42 -4.64 2.28 -11.36
C ALA A 42 -4.06 3.70 -11.28
N ALA A 43 -4.90 4.68 -10.91
CA ALA A 43 -4.46 6.07 -10.78
C ALA A 43 -3.41 6.25 -9.67
N VAL A 44 -3.55 5.53 -8.55
CA VAL A 44 -2.54 5.57 -7.47
C VAL A 44 -1.22 5.00 -7.94
N LEU A 45 -1.24 3.87 -8.64
CA LEU A 45 -0.02 3.20 -9.14
C LEU A 45 0.68 4.03 -10.22
N GLU A 46 -0.06 4.62 -11.17
CA GLU A 46 0.49 5.53 -12.18
C GLU A 46 1.16 6.76 -11.54
N GLY A 47 0.58 7.27 -10.45
CA GLY A 47 1.12 8.42 -9.70
C GLY A 47 2.43 8.15 -8.96
N LEU A 48 2.88 6.90 -8.83
CA LEU A 48 4.13 6.57 -8.13
C LEU A 48 5.38 6.99 -8.90
N GLY A 49 5.27 7.20 -10.22
CA GLY A 49 6.38 7.57 -11.11
C GLY A 49 7.44 6.48 -11.32
N ALA A 50 7.43 5.43 -10.50
CA ALA A 50 8.27 4.25 -10.59
C ALA A 50 7.39 2.99 -10.67
N GLY A 51 7.91 1.94 -11.30
CA GLY A 51 7.25 0.64 -11.35
C GLY A 51 7.19 -0.06 -9.98
N ILE A 52 6.42 -1.14 -9.91
CA ILE A 52 6.36 -2.01 -8.74
C ILE A 52 7.35 -3.17 -8.93
N ASP A 53 8.35 -3.26 -8.06
CA ASP A 53 9.34 -4.35 -8.10
C ASP A 53 8.77 -5.68 -7.58
N LEU A 54 7.90 -5.60 -6.57
CA LEU A 54 7.31 -6.75 -5.89
C LEU A 54 5.81 -6.55 -5.69
N TYR A 55 5.01 -7.49 -6.18
CA TYR A 55 3.57 -7.52 -5.97
C TYR A 55 3.20 -8.72 -5.09
N TRP A 56 2.56 -8.44 -3.96
CA TRP A 56 2.03 -9.48 -3.06
C TRP A 56 0.51 -9.41 -3.08
N ASP A 57 -0.11 -10.41 -3.68
CA ASP A 57 -1.56 -10.57 -3.70
C ASP A 57 -2.00 -11.68 -2.75
N ASN A 58 -2.99 -11.35 -1.91
CA ASN A 58 -3.66 -12.26 -0.99
C ASN A 58 -5.19 -12.16 -1.16
N VAL A 59 -5.65 -11.29 -2.07
CA VAL A 59 -7.06 -10.99 -2.31
C VAL A 59 -7.71 -12.12 -3.09
#